data_AF-A0A2V6TQ39-F1
#
_entry.id   AF-A0A2V6TQ39-F1
#
_cell.length_a   1.000
_cell.length_b   1.000
_cell.length_c   1.000
_cell.angle_alpha   90.00
_cell.angle_beta   90.00
_cell.angle_gamma   90.00
#
_symmetry.space_group_name_H-M   'P 1'
#
loop_
_entity.id
_entity.type
_entity.pdbx_description
1 polymer ?
#
loop_
_entity_poly.entity_id
_entity_poly.type
_entity_poly.pdbx_seq_one_letter_code
_entity_poly.pdbx_strand_id
1 'polypeptide(L)' 'KQPDGRLLVTGRLTIRGVTREVKFPAQIAMDGGLLRGRAQLTFKQSSFGYQPYSAALGAIKNKDEVVLHIDLAAKAP' A
#
# COMPACT_ATOMS: atom_id res chain seq x y z
N LYS A 1 -24.44 3.24 15.33
CA LYS A 1 -23.65 3.70 14.15
C LYS A 1 -22.24 3.16 14.35
N GLN A 2 -21.77 2.25 13.49
CA GLN A 2 -20.34 1.91 13.51
C GLN A 2 -19.56 3.19 13.18
N PRO A 3 -18.40 3.47 13.81
CA PRO A 3 -17.54 4.57 13.41
C PRO A 3 -17.32 4.46 11.89
N ASP A 4 -17.10 5.58 11.23
CA ASP A 4 -16.91 5.63 9.77
C ASP A 4 -15.75 4.76 9.25
N GLY A 5 -15.04 4.05 10.14
CA GLY A 5 -14.10 2.97 9.84
C GLY A 5 -12.84 3.47 9.16
N ARG A 6 -12.68 4.79 9.02
CA ARG A 6 -11.55 5.41 8.35
C ARG A 6 -10.43 5.64 9.34
N LEU A 7 -9.30 5.02 9.07
CA LEU A 7 -8.10 5.13 9.88
C LEU A 7 -6.95 5.61 9.01
N LEU A 8 -6.12 6.49 9.57
CA LEU A 8 -4.85 6.83 8.96
C LEU A 8 -3.79 5.92 9.55
N VAL A 9 -3.31 4.98 8.73
CA VAL A 9 -2.36 3.95 9.14
C VAL A 9 -0.95 4.46 8.87
N THR A 10 -0.11 4.44 9.90
CA THR A 10 1.35 4.61 9.77
C THR A 10 2.00 3.26 9.98
N GLY A 11 2.93 2.88 9.10
CA GLY A 11 3.62 1.60 9.21
C GLY A 11 4.97 1.61 8.51
N ARG A 12 5.75 0.54 8.72
CA ARG A 12 7.02 0.32 8.02
C ARG A 12 6.81 -0.66 6.86
N LEU A 13 7.08 -0.20 5.65
CA LEU A 13 7.09 -1.03 4.44
C LEU A 13 8.53 -1.41 4.13
N THR A 14 8.81 -2.71 3.99
CA THR A 14 10.12 -3.22 3.59
C THR A 14 10.01 -3.88 2.23
N ILE A 15 10.79 -3.39 1.26
CA ILE A 15 10.88 -3.97 -0.08
C ILE A 15 12.36 -4.18 -0.40
N ARG A 16 12.73 -5.41 -0.75
CA ARG A 16 14.12 -5.79 -1.08
C ARG A 16 15.15 -5.34 -0.03
N GLY A 17 14.81 -5.48 1.25
CA GLY A 17 15.69 -5.12 2.38
C GLY A 17 15.73 -3.63 2.73
N VAL A 18 15.18 -2.75 1.90
CA VAL A 18 15.05 -1.31 2.23
C VAL A 18 13.73 -1.08 2.95
N THR A 19 13.78 -0.43 4.12
CA THR A 19 12.59 -0.11 4.92
C THR A 19 12.29 1.38 4.87
N ARG A 20 11.03 1.74 4.63
CA ARG A 20 10.52 3.11 4.66
C ARG A 20 9.28 3.19 5.53
N GLU A 21 9.12 4.30 6.23
CA GLU A 21 7.82 4.62 6.83
C GLU A 21 6.84 5.02 5.73
N VAL A 22 5.62 4.52 5.82
CA VAL A 22 4.51 4.85 4.93
C VAL A 22 3.30 5.24 5.75
N LYS A 23 2.49 6.14 5.19
CA LYS A 23 1.27 6.63 5.82
C LYS A 23 0.15 6.65 4.80
N PHE A 24 -0.95 5.98 5.08
CA PHE A 24 -2.04 5.82 4.11
C PHE A 24 -3.41 5.67 4.80
N PRO A 25 -4.49 6.16 4.18
CA PRO A 25 -5.85 5.94 4.69
C PRO A 25 -6.31 4.51 4.43
N ALA A 26 -7.03 3.94 5.40
CA ALA A 26 -7.65 2.63 5.31
C ALA A 26 -9.11 2.72 5.76
N GLN A 27 -9.97 1.97 5.11
CA GLN A 27 -11.36 1.75 5.49
C GLN A 27 -11.49 0.36 6.10
N ILE A 28 -11.87 0.28 7.36
CA ILE A 28 -12.05 -0.95 8.12
C ILE A 28 -13.53 -1.12 8.47
N ALA A 29 -14.02 -2.35 8.39
CA ALA A 29 -15.36 -2.73 8.83
C ALA A 29 -15.32 -4.09 9.53
N MET A 30 -16.25 -4.29 10.46
CA MET A 30 -16.48 -5.58 11.13
C MET A 30 -17.83 -6.14 10.69
N ASP A 31 -17.83 -7.39 10.22
CA ASP A 31 -19.03 -8.11 9.83
C ASP A 31 -18.95 -9.55 10.36
N GLY A 32 -19.87 -9.95 11.24
CA GLY A 32 -19.94 -11.33 11.74
C GLY A 32 -18.64 -11.87 12.36
N GLY A 33 -17.82 -11.02 13.00
CA GLY A 33 -16.51 -11.39 13.55
C GLY A 33 -15.37 -11.45 12.51
N LEU A 34 -15.65 -11.12 11.25
CA LEU A 34 -14.67 -10.92 10.20
C LEU A 34 -14.33 -9.43 10.07
N LEU A 35 -13.05 -9.11 10.15
CA LEU A 35 -12.53 -7.79 9.81
C LEU A 35 -12.31 -7.72 8.30
N ARG A 36 -12.83 -6.67 7.66
CA ARG A 36 -12.56 -6.30 6.27
C ARG A 36 -11.81 -4.97 6.24
N GLY A 37 -10.71 -4.92 5.50
CA GLY A 37 -9.90 -3.72 5.33
C GLY A 37 -9.66 -3.41 3.86
N ARG A 38 -9.88 -2.16 3.44
CA ARG A 38 -9.49 -1.66 2.12
C ARG A 38 -8.60 -0.45 2.25
N ALA A 39 -7.53 -0.39 1.48
CA ALA A 39 -6.63 0.76 1.47
C ALA A 39 -5.96 0.93 0.11
N GLN A 40 -5.43 2.13 -0.11
CA GLN A 40 -4.55 2.43 -1.23
C GLN A 40 -3.29 3.09 -0.68
N LEU A 41 -2.13 2.55 -1.03
CA LEU A 41 -0.83 3.10 -0.69
C LEU A 41 -0.08 3.44 -1.97
N THR A 42 0.37 4.68 -2.10
CA THR A 42 1.22 5.12 -3.20
C THR A 42 2.65 5.30 -2.71
N PHE A 43 3.62 4.75 -3.44
CA PHE A 43 5.05 4.92 -3.13
C PHE A 43 5.90 4.93 -4.40
N LYS A 44 7.16 5.37 -4.28
CA LYS A 44 8.13 5.33 -5.39
C LYS A 44 8.96 4.07 -5.32
N GLN A 45 9.05 3.30 -6.40
CA GLN A 45 9.89 2.12 -6.44
C GLN A 45 11.38 2.44 -6.28
N SER A 46 11.83 3.57 -6.82
CA SER A 46 13.19 4.10 -6.65
C SER A 46 13.58 4.34 -5.19
N SER A 47 12.63 4.65 -4.31
CA SER A 47 12.89 4.88 -2.87
C SER A 47 13.30 3.60 -2.11
N PHE A 48 13.03 2.45 -2.73
CA PHE A 48 13.40 1.11 -2.26
C PHE A 48 14.62 0.53 -2.99
N GLY A 49 15.34 1.35 -3.75
CA GLY A 49 16.65 0.99 -4.32
C GLY A 49 16.59 0.28 -5.67
N TYR A 50 15.46 0.32 -6.39
CA TYR A 50 15.39 -0.21 -7.75
C TYR A 50 14.75 0.77 -8.72
N GLN A 51 15.40 0.94 -9.87
CA GLN A 51 14.98 1.90 -10.88
C GLN A 51 13.86 1.31 -11.75
N PRO A 52 12.88 2.14 -12.16
CA PRO A 52 11.88 1.74 -13.15
C PRO A 52 12.55 1.30 -14.46
N TYR A 53 11.97 0.31 -15.13
CA TYR A 53 12.41 -0.09 -16.46
C TYR A 53 12.33 1.08 -17.45
N SER A 54 13.37 1.21 -18.28
CA SER A 54 13.47 2.22 -19.33
C SER A 54 14.29 1.67 -20.50
N ALA A 55 13.83 1.87 -21.74
CA ALA A 55 14.47 1.39 -22.97
C ALA A 55 14.26 2.36 -24.14
N ALA A 56 14.91 2.08 -25.28
CA ALA A 56 14.84 2.88 -26.51
C ALA A 56 15.07 4.39 -26.27
N LEU A 57 16.17 4.74 -25.58
CA LEU A 57 16.52 6.11 -25.18
C LEU A 57 15.41 6.82 -24.37
N GLY A 58 14.56 6.06 -23.67
CA GLY A 58 13.47 6.57 -22.85
C GLY A 58 12.11 6.62 -23.57
N ALA A 59 12.01 6.18 -24.83
CA ALA A 59 10.74 6.05 -25.54
C ALA A 59 9.81 5.01 -24.89
N ILE A 60 10.37 4.02 -24.18
CA ILE A 60 9.62 3.03 -23.39
C ILE A 60 10.05 3.17 -21.94
N LYS A 61 9.11 3.47 -21.03
CA LYS A 61 9.43 3.70 -19.61
C LYS A 61 8.26 3.36 -18.69
N ASN A 62 8.56 2.68 -17.59
CA ASN A 62 7.61 2.46 -16.50
C ASN A 62 7.60 3.68 -15.56
N LYS A 63 6.43 4.01 -15.00
CA LYS A 63 6.32 5.03 -13.95
C LYS A 63 7.10 4.60 -12.71
N ASP A 64 7.69 5.58 -12.02
CA ASP A 64 8.33 5.35 -10.72
C ASP A 64 7.31 5.18 -9.59
N GLU A 65 6.14 5.79 -9.76
CA GLU A 65 5.03 5.64 -8.83
C GLU A 65 4.38 4.26 -8.97
N VAL A 66 4.22 3.60 -7.82
CA VAL A 66 3.48 2.35 -7.64
C VAL A 66 2.27 2.64 -6.78
N VAL A 67 1.10 2.17 -7.22
CA VAL A 67 -0.13 2.19 -6.45
C VAL A 67 -0.43 0.77 -5.99
N LEU A 68 -0.37 0.54 -4.68
CA LEU A 68 -0.75 -0.72 -4.05
C LEU A 68 -2.20 -0.63 -3.57
N HIS A 69 -3.06 -1.46 -4.15
CA HIS A 69 -4.42 -1.66 -3.68
C HIS A 69 -4.44 -2.82 -2.68
N ILE A 70 -5.04 -2.60 -1.51
CA ILE A 70 -5.13 -3.58 -0.45
C ILE A 70 -6.61 -3.92 -0.24
N ASP A 71 -6.95 -5.21 -0.33
CA ASP A 71 -8.22 -5.78 0.14
C ASP A 71 -7.87 -6.96 1.07
N LEU A 72 -8.19 -6.81 2.35
CA LEU A 72 -7.80 -7.72 3.42
C LEU A 72 -9.04 -8.25 4.13
N ALA A 73 -9.01 -9.54 4.47
CA ALA A 73 -9.92 -10.17 5.41
C ALA A 73 -9.14 -10.82 6.56
N ALA A 74 -9.57 -10.61 7.79
CA ALA A 74 -8.94 -11.21 8.97
C ALA A 74 -10.00 -11.66 9.97
N LYS A 75 -9.75 -12.78 10.66
CA LYS A 75 -10.57 -13.28 11.76
C LYS A 75 -9.70 -13.33 13.01
N ALA A 76 -10.29 -13.07 14.17
CA ALA A 76 -9.62 -13.34 15.43
C ALA A 76 -9.29 -14.86 15.53
N PRO A 77 -8.12 -15.22 16.08
CA PRO A 77 -7.73 -16.61 16.27
C PRO A 77 -8.71 -17.37 17.17
#